data_AF-A0A963KF31-F1
#
_entry.id   AF-A0A963KF31-F1
#
_cell.length_a   1.000
_cell.length_b   1.000
_cell.length_c   1.000
_cell.angle_alpha   90.00
_cell.angle_beta   90.00
_cell.angle_gamma   90.00
#
_symmetry.space_group_name_H-M   'P 1'
#
loop_
_entity.id
_entity.type
_entity.pdbx_description
1 polymer ?
#
loop_
_entity_poly.entity_id
_entity_poly.type
_entity_poly.pdbx_seq_one_letter_code
_entity_poly.pdbx_strand_id
1 'polypeptide(L)' 'RNEHAAMSGDHRSTVVGLDRFGHPIVRRGWKTVEQVAAELRAKYPEPFVDGPLGVDIIRRDRDSR' A
#
# COMPACT_ATOMS: atom_id res chain seq x y z
N ARG A 1 -13.61 -0.99 31.65
CA ARG A 1 -12.97 -0.26 30.54
C ARG A 1 -12.05 -1.27 29.85
N ASN A 2 -12.52 -1.89 28.76
CA ASN A 2 -11.80 -2.97 28.08
C ASN A 2 -10.91 -2.36 26.98
N GLU A 3 -9.63 -2.29 27.29
CA GLU A 3 -8.55 -1.89 26.39
C GLU A 3 -8.05 -3.21 25.79
N HIS A 4 -8.05 -3.38 24.46
CA HIS A 4 -7.39 -4.45 23.64
C HIS A 4 -8.13 -4.87 22.35
N ALA A 5 -9.26 -4.26 21.96
CA ALA A 5 -10.05 -4.69 20.79
C ALA A 5 -9.72 -3.97 19.45
N ALA A 6 -8.45 -3.68 19.13
CA ALA A 6 -8.10 -2.90 17.91
C ALA A 6 -6.92 -3.47 17.09
N MET A 7 -6.75 -4.80 17.03
CA MET A 7 -5.65 -5.44 16.29
C MET A 7 -6.10 -6.27 15.08
N SER A 8 -7.29 -6.01 14.54
CA SER A 8 -7.70 -6.52 13.23
C SER A 8 -8.68 -5.51 12.64
N GLY A 9 -8.15 -4.51 11.94
CA GLY A 9 -8.99 -3.63 11.15
C GLY A 9 -9.65 -4.46 10.06
N ASP A 10 -10.87 -4.89 10.29
CA ASP A 10 -11.80 -5.25 9.23
C ASP A 10 -12.03 -3.99 8.39
N HIS A 11 -11.16 -3.78 7.40
CA HIS A 11 -11.32 -2.71 6.42
C HIS A 11 -12.45 -3.12 5.50
N ARG A 12 -13.69 -3.00 6.00
CA ARG A 12 -14.90 -3.41 5.29
C ARG A 12 -14.90 -2.82 3.90
N SER A 13 -14.60 -3.72 2.96
CA SER A 13 -14.53 -3.42 1.55
C SER A 13 -15.95 -3.21 1.08
N THR A 14 -16.28 -2.03 0.57
CA THR A 14 -17.61 -1.74 0.03
C THR A 14 -17.54 -1.82 -1.49
N VAL A 15 -18.41 -2.62 -2.11
CA VAL A 15 -18.59 -2.57 -3.57
C VAL A 15 -19.29 -1.25 -3.89
N VAL A 16 -18.65 -0.39 -4.68
CA VAL A 16 -19.17 0.94 -5.04
C VAL A 16 -19.76 1.00 -6.46
N GLY A 17 -19.68 -0.10 -7.20
CA GLY A 17 -20.23 -0.21 -8.54
C GLY A 17 -19.68 -1.44 -9.26
N LEU A 18 -20.07 -1.56 -10.53
CA LEU A 18 -19.51 -2.55 -11.46
C LEU A 18 -18.76 -1.80 -12.57
N ASP A 19 -17.64 -2.35 -13.02
CA ASP A 19 -16.92 -1.84 -14.19
C ASP A 19 -17.69 -2.15 -15.50
N ARG A 20 -17.16 -1.72 -16.66
CA ARG A 20 -17.83 -1.95 -17.96
C ARG A 20 -17.96 -3.44 -18.34
N PHE A 21 -17.22 -4.32 -17.68
CA PHE A 21 -17.20 -5.76 -17.91
C PHE A 21 -17.97 -6.53 -16.83
N GLY A 22 -18.56 -5.84 -15.84
CA GLY A 22 -19.34 -6.43 -14.76
C GLY A 22 -18.55 -6.80 -13.51
N HIS A 23 -17.27 -6.42 -13.39
CA HIS A 23 -16.48 -6.69 -12.19
C HIS A 23 -16.77 -5.68 -11.08
N PRO A 24 -16.81 -6.11 -9.81
CA PRO A 24 -17.05 -5.21 -8.69
C PRO A 24 -15.89 -4.24 -8.48
N ILE A 25 -16.20 -2.95 -8.43
CA ILE A 25 -15.28 -1.89 -8.01
C ILE A 25 -15.31 -1.84 -6.48
N VAL A 26 -14.18 -2.13 -5.85
CA VAL A 26 -14.10 -2.28 -4.39
C VAL A 26 -13.41 -1.08 -3.76
N ARG A 27 -14.14 -0.35 -2.90
CA ARG A 27 -13.58 0.67 -2.02
C ARG A 27 -13.16 0.03 -0.70
N ARG A 28 -11.86 -0.10 -0.49
CA ARG A 28 -11.26 -0.38 0.83
C ARG A 28 -11.02 0.96 1.49
N GLY A 29 -11.52 1.15 2.72
CA GLY A 29 -11.36 2.40 3.47
C GLY A 29 -9.90 2.85 3.60
N TRP A 30 -9.69 4.00 4.23
CA TRP A 30 -8.35 4.57 4.40
C TRP A 30 -7.58 3.86 5.51
N LYS A 31 -6.31 3.55 5.26
CA LYS A 31 -5.36 3.12 6.30
C LYS A 31 -4.73 4.34 6.95
N THR A 32 -4.43 4.28 8.24
CA THR A 32 -3.58 5.29 8.87
C THR A 32 -2.13 5.12 8.44
N VAL A 33 -1.31 6.17 8.61
CA VAL A 33 0.13 6.11 8.28
C VAL A 33 0.83 5.04 9.11
N GLU A 34 0.45 4.88 10.38
CA GLU A 34 1.00 3.89 11.29
C GLU A 34 0.68 2.47 10.85
N GLN A 35 -0.55 2.24 10.38
CA GLN A 35 -0.97 0.93 9.84
C GLN A 35 -0.18 0.59 8.58
N VAL A 36 -0.04 1.55 7.66
CA VAL A 36 0.78 1.35 6.44
C VAL A 36 2.23 1.06 6.83
N ALA A 37 2.80 1.81 7.77
CA ALA A 37 4.17 1.59 8.21
C ALA A 37 4.35 0.22 8.89
N ALA A 38 3.39 -0.22 9.71
CA ALA A 38 3.42 -1.54 10.34
C ALA A 38 3.34 -2.67 9.30
N GLU A 39 2.45 -2.55 8.32
CA GLU A 39 2.34 -3.52 7.23
C GLU A 39 3.60 -3.59 6.36
N LEU A 40 4.19 -2.43 6.04
CA LEU A 40 5.42 -2.38 5.25
C LEU A 40 6.59 -3.03 6.00
N ARG A 41 6.74 -2.76 7.30
CA ARG A 41 7.76 -3.42 8.13
C ARG A 41 7.55 -4.92 8.26
N ALA A 42 6.30 -5.38 8.34
CA ALA A 42 5.99 -6.81 8.38
C ALA A 42 6.26 -7.48 7.03
N LYS A 43 5.94 -6.81 5.92
CA LYS A 43 6.11 -7.35 4.55
C LYS A 43 7.57 -7.33 4.09
N TYR A 44 8.32 -6.30 4.47
CA TYR A 44 9.73 -6.11 4.13
C TYR A 44 10.52 -5.91 5.42
N PRO A 45 10.80 -6.99 6.16
CA PRO A 45 11.49 -6.92 7.45
C PRO A 45 12.93 -6.44 7.28
N GLU A 46 13.57 -6.84 6.19
CA GLU A 46 14.90 -6.35 5.81
C GLU A 46 14.78 -5.19 4.80
N PRO A 47 15.48 -4.07 5.02
CA PRO A 47 15.53 -2.99 4.05
C PRO A 47 16.09 -3.47 2.71
N PHE A 48 15.43 -3.11 1.61
CA PHE A 48 15.98 -3.34 0.28
C PHE A 48 17.11 -2.35 -0.01
N VAL A 49 18.31 -2.87 -0.27
CA VAL A 49 19.53 -2.05 -0.46
C VAL A 49 20.22 -2.27 -1.81
N ASP A 50 19.82 -3.29 -2.57
CA ASP A 50 20.54 -3.74 -3.77
C ASP A 50 20.03 -3.12 -5.09
N GLY A 51 19.12 -2.15 -5.03
CA GLY A 51 18.54 -1.51 -6.20
C GLY A 51 19.14 -0.15 -6.54
N PRO A 52 19.00 0.31 -7.80
CA PRO A 52 19.41 1.65 -8.19
C PRO A 52 18.62 2.69 -7.39
N LEU A 53 19.28 3.79 -7.01
CA LEU A 53 18.59 4.88 -6.38
C LEU A 53 17.60 5.49 -7.38
N GLY A 54 16.49 6.06 -6.88
CA GLY A 54 15.55 6.79 -7.74
C GLY A 54 16.23 7.88 -8.57
N VAL A 55 17.28 8.50 -8.01
CA VAL A 55 18.11 9.49 -8.70
C VAL A 55 18.85 8.87 -9.91
N ASP A 56 19.36 7.65 -9.78
CA ASP A 56 20.07 6.97 -10.86
C ASP A 56 19.12 6.59 -12.00
N ILE A 57 17.90 6.16 -11.66
CA ILE A 57 16.84 5.88 -12.63
C ILE A 57 16.50 7.14 -13.43
N ILE A 58 16.28 8.28 -12.74
CA ILE A 58 15.92 9.55 -13.37
C ILE A 58 17.06 10.07 -14.25
N ARG A 59 18.32 9.98 -13.79
CA ARG A 59 19.49 10.38 -14.58
C ARG A 59 19.62 9.55 -15.86
N ARG A 60 19.50 8.22 -15.75
CA ARG A 60 19.57 7.32 -16.90
C ARG A 60 18.52 7.64 -17.95
N ASP A 61 17.27 7.92 -17.54
CA ASP A 61 16.20 8.30 -18.46
C ASP A 61 16.52 9.62 -19.17
N ARG A 62 16.97 10.64 -18.43
CA ARG A 62 17.34 11.95 -19.00
C ARG A 62 18.49 11.84 -19.99
N ASP A 63 19.54 11.11 -19.64
CA ASP A 63 20.76 11.00 -20.43
C ASP A 63 20.59 10.08 -21.66
N SER A 64 19.45 9.39 -21.77
CA SER A 64 19.08 8.56 -22.94
C SER A 64 18.29 9.30 -24.03
N ARG A 65 17.98 10.58 -23.80
CA ARG A 65 17.24 11.47 -24.72
C ARG A 65 18.19 12.37 -25.49
#